data_AF-A0AAU7P075-F1
#
_entry.id   AF-A0AAU7P075-F1
#
_cell.length_a   1.000
_cell.length_b   1.000
_cell.length_c   1.000
_cell.angle_alpha   90.00
_cell.angle_beta   90.00
_cell.angle_gamma   90.00
#
_symmetry.space_group_name_H-M   'P 1'
#
loop_
_entity.id
_entity.type
_entity.pdbx_description
1 polymer ?
#
loop_
_entity_poly.entity_id
_entity_poly.type
_entity_poly.pdbx_seq_one_letter_code
_entity_poly.pdbx_strand_id
1 'polypeptide(L)'
;MKVLNKKHYPKISSDDIYIGRGSQLGNPHQIGPDGDRDTVLARYEHWLNEQIDSRNPIVMSALLSLHEDSQLLCYCAPSPCHGEIIDRIWQERIKPILDSPERNLAYAGIGARATADPTLRFMQALAGRLDELGFTLRSGGADGADSAFNKGASNAEVFLPWPGFNKQKSVYDSPSLEAYRLAAYFHPAWKRLKPSVQSLMARNCHQVLGANLRSPSDFVVCWTLDGAETRQSRTQATGGTGLAIALADSCRIPVFNLKNPDAMARLKTHIESHPEYHPKQTLGG
;
A
#
# COMPACT_ATOMS: atom_id res chain seq x y z
N MET A 1 -9.95 0.45 -17.77
CA MET A 1 -10.62 -0.46 -16.81
C MET A 1 -11.97 -0.88 -17.35
N LYS A 2 -12.56 -1.96 -16.82
CA LYS A 2 -13.90 -2.41 -17.21
C LYS A 2 -14.90 -2.16 -16.09
N VAL A 3 -15.99 -1.44 -16.38
CA VAL A 3 -17.08 -1.25 -15.41
C VAL A 3 -18.12 -2.35 -15.59
N LEU A 4 -18.39 -3.09 -14.51
CA LEU A 4 -19.26 -4.27 -14.52
C LEU A 4 -20.43 -4.12 -13.54
N ASN A 5 -21.57 -4.72 -13.90
CA ASN A 5 -22.71 -4.75 -13.00
C ASN A 5 -22.51 -5.77 -11.86
N LYS A 6 -22.41 -5.29 -10.61
CA LYS A 6 -22.20 -6.14 -9.43
C LYS A 6 -23.22 -7.28 -9.26
N LYS A 7 -24.45 -7.14 -9.76
CA LYS A 7 -25.49 -8.18 -9.68
C LYS A 7 -25.11 -9.45 -10.43
N HIS A 8 -24.37 -9.33 -11.54
CA HIS A 8 -23.99 -10.46 -12.38
C HIS A 8 -22.67 -11.12 -11.94
N TYR A 9 -21.93 -10.47 -11.04
CA TYR A 9 -20.65 -10.93 -10.51
C TYR A 9 -20.75 -11.09 -8.98
N PRO A 10 -21.53 -12.07 -8.47
CA PRO A 10 -21.77 -12.23 -7.04
C PRO A 10 -20.48 -12.63 -6.28
N LYS A 11 -19.62 -13.44 -6.91
CA LYS A 11 -18.29 -13.79 -6.40
C LYS A 11 -17.27 -12.81 -6.96
N ILE A 12 -16.69 -12.00 -6.07
CA ILE A 12 -15.62 -11.05 -6.36
C ILE A 12 -14.32 -11.86 -6.50
N SER A 13 -13.68 -11.84 -7.67
CA SER A 13 -12.32 -12.35 -7.86
C SER A 13 -11.29 -11.43 -7.18
N SER A 14 -10.00 -11.81 -7.11
CA SER A 14 -8.95 -10.89 -6.62
C SER A 14 -8.88 -9.58 -7.41
N ASP A 15 -9.31 -9.61 -8.67
CA ASP A 15 -9.12 -8.54 -9.64
C ASP A 15 -10.33 -7.59 -9.70
N ASP A 16 -11.43 -8.01 -9.09
CA ASP A 16 -12.67 -7.26 -8.96
C ASP A 16 -12.61 -6.22 -7.82
N ILE A 17 -12.98 -4.98 -8.13
CA ILE A 17 -12.97 -3.86 -7.19
C ILE A 17 -14.38 -3.34 -7.03
N TYR A 18 -14.95 -3.54 -5.84
CA TYR A 18 -16.24 -2.96 -5.52
C TYR A 18 -16.13 -1.45 -5.31
N ILE A 19 -16.76 -0.69 -6.20
CA ILE A 19 -16.80 0.78 -6.16
C ILE A 19 -18.18 1.32 -5.76
N GLY A 20 -19.05 0.48 -5.20
CA GLY A 20 -20.38 0.93 -4.76
C GLY A 20 -20.32 1.83 -3.52
N ARG A 21 -21.47 2.36 -3.13
CA ARG A 21 -21.60 3.25 -1.97
C ARG A 21 -21.02 2.60 -0.71
N GLY A 22 -20.25 3.38 0.06
CA GLY A 22 -19.55 2.93 1.27
C GLY A 22 -18.14 2.38 1.02
N SER A 23 -17.72 2.18 -0.24
CA SER A 23 -16.32 1.92 -0.60
C SER A 23 -15.50 3.22 -0.68
N GLN A 24 -14.16 3.11 -0.73
CA GLN A 24 -13.27 4.27 -0.85
C GLN A 24 -13.54 5.13 -2.10
N LEU A 25 -13.98 4.51 -3.20
CA LEU A 25 -14.30 5.19 -4.47
C LEU A 25 -15.81 5.28 -4.73
N GLY A 26 -16.64 4.98 -3.73
CA GLY A 26 -18.10 5.01 -3.86
C GLY A 26 -18.62 6.42 -4.04
N ASN A 27 -19.58 6.60 -4.95
CA ASN A 27 -20.24 7.89 -5.10
C ASN A 27 -21.02 8.27 -3.82
N PRO A 28 -20.68 9.38 -3.14
CA PRO A 28 -21.39 9.80 -1.93
C PRO A 28 -22.77 10.40 -2.22
N HIS A 29 -23.03 10.86 -3.44
CA HIS A 29 -24.30 11.46 -3.87
C HIS A 29 -25.31 10.40 -4.35
N GLN A 30 -26.59 10.65 -4.13
CA GLN A 30 -27.71 9.73 -4.36
C GLN A 30 -28.67 10.26 -5.42
N ILE A 31 -29.02 9.42 -6.40
CA ILE A 31 -30.08 9.73 -7.37
C ILE A 31 -31.40 9.87 -6.61
N GLY A 32 -32.15 10.93 -6.89
CA GLY A 32 -33.31 11.38 -6.13
C GLY A 32 -32.91 12.50 -5.19
N PRO A 33 -32.42 12.20 -3.96
CA PRO A 33 -32.11 13.23 -2.95
C PRO A 33 -31.11 14.31 -3.42
N ASP A 34 -30.10 13.92 -4.19
CA ASP A 34 -29.04 14.81 -4.65
C ASP A 34 -29.19 15.24 -6.12
N GLY A 35 -30.29 14.85 -6.78
CA GLY A 35 -30.58 15.17 -8.18
C GLY A 35 -30.79 13.94 -9.06
N ASP A 36 -30.89 14.18 -10.37
CA ASP A 36 -30.92 13.12 -11.37
C ASP A 36 -29.54 12.47 -11.56
N ARG A 37 -29.46 11.48 -12.46
CA ARG A 37 -28.23 10.73 -12.71
C ARG A 37 -27.09 11.63 -13.16
N ASP A 38 -27.34 12.54 -14.08
CA ASP A 38 -26.32 13.40 -14.66
C ASP A 38 -25.78 14.38 -13.61
N THR A 39 -26.67 14.95 -12.79
CA THR A 39 -26.29 15.80 -11.65
C THR A 39 -25.40 15.05 -10.66
N VAL A 40 -25.78 13.82 -10.28
CA VAL A 40 -25.05 12.99 -9.31
C VAL A 40 -23.68 12.54 -9.85
N LEU A 41 -23.57 12.32 -11.16
CA LEU A 41 -22.29 12.01 -11.82
C LEU A 41 -21.38 13.24 -11.88
N ALA A 42 -21.91 14.40 -12.26
CA ALA A 42 -21.15 15.65 -12.29
C ALA A 42 -20.63 16.04 -10.89
N ARG A 43 -21.47 15.90 -9.85
CA ARG A 43 -21.06 16.10 -8.45
C ARG A 43 -19.98 15.11 -8.01
N TYR A 44 -20.10 13.85 -8.42
CA TYR A 44 -19.08 12.85 -8.11
C TYR A 44 -17.72 13.17 -8.75
N GLU A 45 -17.72 13.60 -10.01
CA GLU A 45 -16.49 13.99 -10.68
C GLU A 45 -15.80 15.15 -9.97
N HIS A 46 -16.57 16.19 -9.60
CA HIS A 46 -16.05 17.30 -8.81
C HIS A 46 -15.48 16.80 -7.47
N TRP A 47 -16.26 16.02 -6.73
CA TRP A 47 -15.84 15.43 -5.45
C TRP A 47 -14.54 14.62 -5.58
N LEU A 48 -14.43 13.74 -6.58
CA LEU A 48 -13.26 12.88 -6.76
C LEU A 48 -12.01 13.72 -7.06
N ASN A 49 -12.13 14.76 -7.90
CA ASN A 49 -11.03 15.70 -8.13
C ASN A 49 -10.62 16.43 -6.85
N GLU A 50 -11.57 16.93 -6.06
CA GLU A 50 -11.25 17.54 -4.76
C GLU A 50 -10.53 16.57 -3.81
N GLN A 51 -10.93 15.28 -3.79
CA GLN A 51 -10.25 14.27 -2.97
C GLN A 51 -8.81 14.05 -3.42
N ILE A 52 -8.53 14.08 -4.72
CA ILE A 52 -7.18 13.95 -5.26
C ILE A 52 -6.35 15.20 -4.95
N ASP A 53 -6.92 16.38 -5.19
CA ASP A 53 -6.23 17.67 -5.01
C ASP A 53 -5.89 17.92 -3.54
N SER A 54 -6.82 17.59 -2.63
CA SER A 54 -6.61 17.63 -1.18
C SER A 54 -5.78 16.46 -0.64
N ARG A 55 -5.37 15.52 -1.51
CA ARG A 55 -4.56 14.35 -1.17
C ARG A 55 -5.21 13.49 -0.08
N ASN A 56 -6.51 13.26 -0.17
CA ASN A 56 -7.20 12.38 0.76
C ASN A 56 -6.56 10.98 0.72
N PRO A 57 -5.92 10.51 1.81
CA PRO A 57 -5.09 9.31 1.76
C PRO A 57 -5.92 8.04 1.55
N ILE A 58 -7.20 8.03 1.94
CA ILE A 58 -8.08 6.87 1.77
C ILE A 58 -8.42 6.69 0.29
N VAL A 59 -8.84 7.78 -0.36
CA VAL A 59 -9.15 7.79 -1.80
C VAL A 59 -7.89 7.53 -2.61
N MET A 60 -6.79 8.21 -2.29
CA MET A 60 -5.52 8.00 -2.97
C MET A 60 -5.04 6.55 -2.85
N SER A 61 -5.13 5.91 -1.67
CA SER A 61 -4.73 4.51 -1.50
C SER A 61 -5.54 3.55 -2.38
N ALA A 62 -6.82 3.86 -2.63
CA ALA A 62 -7.69 3.06 -3.49
C ALA A 62 -7.46 3.34 -4.99
N LEU A 63 -7.10 4.57 -5.37
CA LEU A 63 -6.73 4.88 -6.75
C LEU A 63 -5.37 4.24 -7.13
N LEU A 64 -4.42 4.22 -6.21
CA LEU A 64 -3.11 3.60 -6.39
C LEU A 64 -3.19 2.07 -6.46
N SER A 65 -4.28 1.46 -6.01
CA SER A 65 -4.52 0.01 -6.09
C SER A 65 -5.13 -0.44 -7.42
N LEU A 66 -5.49 0.50 -8.30
CA LEU A 66 -6.10 0.18 -9.59
C LEU A 66 -5.00 -0.06 -10.64
N HIS A 67 -5.31 -0.94 -11.58
CA HIS A 67 -4.52 -1.24 -12.78
C HIS A 67 -5.40 -1.09 -14.02
N GLU A 68 -4.82 -0.98 -15.21
CA GLU A 68 -5.56 -0.79 -16.47
C GLU A 68 -6.65 -1.85 -16.71
N ASP A 69 -6.37 -3.09 -16.31
CA ASP A 69 -7.19 -4.28 -16.43
C ASP A 69 -8.16 -4.49 -15.25
N SER A 70 -8.17 -3.58 -14.28
CA SER A 70 -9.06 -3.67 -13.13
C SER A 70 -10.54 -3.68 -13.53
N GLN A 71 -11.31 -4.52 -12.82
CA GLN A 71 -12.74 -4.68 -13.03
C GLN A 71 -13.51 -3.93 -11.93
N LEU A 72 -14.12 -2.80 -12.28
CA LEU A 72 -14.85 -1.95 -11.35
C LEU A 72 -16.31 -2.40 -11.22
N LEU A 73 -16.67 -2.98 -10.08
CA LEU A 73 -18.01 -3.50 -9.82
C LEU A 73 -18.91 -2.40 -9.23
N CYS A 74 -19.97 -2.04 -9.95
CA CYS A 74 -21.00 -1.11 -9.50
C CYS A 74 -22.40 -1.64 -9.80
N TYR A 75 -23.39 -1.28 -8.99
CA TYR A 75 -24.79 -1.67 -9.23
C TYR A 75 -25.46 -0.85 -10.37
N CYS A 76 -24.87 0.29 -10.76
CA CYS A 76 -25.44 1.21 -11.75
C CYS A 76 -25.18 0.81 -13.21
N ALA A 77 -24.06 0.13 -13.49
CA ALA A 77 -23.73 -0.34 -14.84
C ALA A 77 -24.82 -1.29 -15.36
N PRO A 78 -25.13 -1.33 -16.67
CA PRO A 78 -24.44 -0.67 -17.78
C PRO A 78 -24.94 0.75 -18.08
N SER A 79 -25.86 1.31 -17.29
CA SER A 79 -26.24 2.71 -17.44
C SER A 79 -25.11 3.63 -16.96
N PRO A 80 -25.06 4.92 -17.36
CA PRO A 80 -23.96 5.84 -17.03
C PRO A 80 -23.58 5.76 -15.55
N CYS A 81 -22.29 5.55 -15.29
CA CYS A 81 -21.82 5.09 -13.99
C CYS A 81 -20.56 5.85 -13.57
N HIS A 82 -20.42 6.10 -12.27
CA HIS A 82 -19.24 6.76 -11.73
C HIS A 82 -17.95 5.96 -11.92
N GLY A 83 -18.04 4.65 -12.22
CA GLY A 83 -16.90 3.84 -12.62
C GLY A 83 -16.20 4.34 -13.89
N GLU A 84 -16.95 4.94 -14.82
CA GLU A 84 -16.38 5.52 -16.06
C GLU A 84 -15.56 6.78 -15.73
N ILE A 85 -16.03 7.58 -14.76
CA ILE A 85 -15.31 8.75 -14.25
C ILE A 85 -14.02 8.32 -13.54
N ILE A 86 -14.07 7.27 -12.70
CA ILE A 86 -12.89 6.71 -12.04
C ILE A 86 -11.85 6.29 -13.09
N ASP A 87 -12.24 5.51 -14.10
CA ASP A 87 -11.33 5.03 -15.13
C ASP A 87 -10.65 6.20 -15.85
N ARG A 88 -11.43 7.18 -16.33
CA ARG A 88 -10.88 8.35 -17.01
C ARG A 88 -9.90 9.14 -16.13
N ILE A 89 -10.30 9.51 -14.91
CA ILE A 89 -9.44 10.26 -13.99
C ILE A 89 -8.19 9.47 -13.63
N TRP A 90 -8.31 8.15 -13.44
CA TRP A 90 -7.15 7.31 -13.15
C TRP A 90 -6.14 7.32 -14.30
N GLN A 91 -6.60 7.16 -15.55
CA GLN A 91 -5.75 7.22 -16.75
C GLN A 91 -5.05 8.59 -16.87
N GLU A 92 -5.78 9.67 -16.61
CA GLU A 92 -5.27 11.05 -16.76
C GLU A 92 -4.32 11.47 -15.64
N ARG A 93 -4.58 11.07 -14.39
CA ARG A 93 -3.94 11.67 -13.20
C ARG A 93 -3.13 10.70 -12.36
N ILE A 94 -3.48 9.42 -12.34
CA ILE A 94 -2.90 8.44 -11.41
C ILE A 94 -1.90 7.55 -12.13
N LYS A 95 -2.27 7.01 -13.29
CA LYS A 95 -1.39 6.21 -14.13
C LYS A 95 -0.03 6.88 -14.40
N PRO A 96 0.06 8.19 -14.74
CA PRO A 96 1.36 8.82 -14.95
C PRO A 96 2.25 8.85 -13.71
N ILE A 97 1.66 8.81 -12.51
CA ILE A 97 2.42 8.72 -11.24
C ILE A 97 3.01 7.32 -11.07
N LEU A 98 2.23 6.28 -11.41
CA LEU A 98 2.64 4.89 -11.29
C LEU A 98 3.68 4.50 -12.34
N ASP A 99 3.51 4.99 -13.58
CA ASP A 99 4.37 4.71 -14.73
C ASP A 99 5.59 5.63 -14.81
N SER A 100 5.79 6.52 -13.82
CA SER A 100 6.88 7.49 -13.86
C SER A 100 8.23 6.77 -13.99
N PRO A 101 9.05 7.09 -15.01
CA PRO A 101 10.38 6.50 -15.18
C PRO A 101 11.36 6.92 -14.08
N GLU A 102 11.00 7.95 -13.29
CA GLU A 102 11.75 8.42 -12.12
C GLU A 102 11.31 7.72 -10.83
N ARG A 103 10.38 6.76 -10.89
CA ARG A 103 9.96 5.98 -9.73
C ARG A 103 11.13 5.12 -9.25
N ASN A 104 11.65 5.43 -8.06
CA ASN A 104 12.64 4.60 -7.40
C ASN A 104 12.02 3.26 -7.00
N LEU A 105 12.69 2.16 -7.35
CA LEU A 105 12.38 0.84 -6.83
C LEU A 105 12.45 0.88 -5.31
N ALA A 106 11.43 0.37 -4.63
CA ALA A 106 11.36 0.38 -3.18
C ALA A 106 10.62 -0.82 -2.63
N TYR A 107 11.10 -1.36 -1.51
CA TYR A 107 10.38 -2.43 -0.80
C TYR A 107 10.24 -2.09 0.68
N ALA A 108 9.15 -2.54 1.29
CA ALA A 108 9.00 -2.43 2.74
C ALA A 108 9.68 -3.64 3.41
N GLY A 109 10.72 -3.41 4.20
CA GLY A 109 11.37 -4.41 5.06
C GLY A 109 10.97 -4.20 6.52
N ILE A 110 9.99 -4.96 6.99
CA ILE A 110 9.31 -4.73 8.28
C ILE A 110 9.08 -6.04 9.03
N GLY A 111 8.73 -6.00 10.31
CA GLY A 111 8.33 -7.23 10.99
C GLY A 111 8.25 -7.15 12.51
N ALA A 112 7.94 -8.29 13.12
CA ALA A 112 7.87 -8.39 14.57
C ALA A 112 9.24 -8.15 15.23
N ARG A 113 9.23 -7.56 16.43
CA ARG A 113 10.45 -7.39 17.24
C ARG A 113 11.00 -8.70 17.79
N ALA A 114 10.14 -9.72 17.89
CA ALA A 114 10.45 -11.05 18.41
C ALA A 114 10.97 -12.04 17.35
N THR A 115 11.32 -11.57 16.15
CA THR A 115 11.89 -12.41 15.10
C THR A 115 13.20 -13.05 15.56
N ALA A 116 13.36 -14.36 15.35
CA ALA A 116 14.52 -15.12 15.81
C ALA A 116 15.81 -14.78 15.03
N ASP A 117 16.97 -14.87 15.69
CA ASP A 117 18.28 -14.49 15.14
C ASP A 117 18.62 -15.08 13.76
N PRO A 118 18.34 -16.37 13.45
CA PRO A 118 18.59 -16.91 12.11
C PRO A 118 17.80 -16.15 11.03
N THR A 119 16.55 -15.80 11.32
CA THR A 119 15.69 -15.03 10.41
C THR A 119 16.18 -13.58 10.29
N LEU A 120 16.65 -12.96 11.38
CA LEU A 120 17.24 -11.62 11.34
C LEU A 120 18.49 -11.57 10.45
N ARG A 121 19.40 -12.55 10.58
CA ARG A 121 20.58 -12.65 9.70
C ARG A 121 20.19 -12.83 8.23
N PHE A 122 19.16 -13.63 7.99
CA PHE A 122 18.61 -13.80 6.64
C PHE A 122 18.02 -12.50 6.08
N MET A 123 17.23 -11.76 6.86
CA MET A 123 16.70 -10.44 6.45
C MET A 123 17.81 -9.46 6.07
N GLN A 124 18.90 -9.43 6.84
CA GLN A 124 20.06 -8.59 6.54
C GLN A 124 20.71 -8.99 5.20
N ALA A 125 20.93 -10.28 4.97
CA ALA A 125 21.50 -10.76 3.70
C ALA A 125 20.57 -10.47 2.51
N LEU A 126 19.26 -10.66 2.69
CA LEU A 126 18.25 -10.33 1.67
C LEU A 126 18.25 -8.84 1.34
N ALA A 127 18.32 -7.97 2.36
CA ALA A 127 18.39 -6.52 2.16
C ALA A 127 19.59 -6.13 1.29
N GLY A 128 20.77 -6.72 1.52
CA GLY A 128 21.94 -6.46 0.70
C GLY A 128 21.76 -6.90 -0.77
N ARG A 129 21.08 -8.01 -1.01
CA ARG A 129 20.76 -8.45 -2.38
C ARG A 129 19.74 -7.55 -3.08
N LEU A 130 18.74 -7.05 -2.35
CA LEU A 130 17.77 -6.11 -2.90
C LEU A 130 18.41 -4.73 -3.18
N ASP A 131 19.34 -4.31 -2.34
CA ASP A 131 20.15 -3.10 -2.53
C ASP A 131 21.03 -3.19 -3.80
N GLU A 132 21.66 -4.35 -4.05
CA GLU A 132 22.39 -4.65 -5.30
C GLU A 132 21.49 -4.59 -6.55
N LEU A 133 20.19 -4.87 -6.40
CA LEU A 133 19.18 -4.74 -7.46
C LEU A 133 18.63 -3.32 -7.59
N GLY A 134 19.10 -2.37 -6.77
CA GLY A 134 18.70 -0.97 -6.82
C GLY A 134 17.44 -0.63 -6.01
N PHE A 135 16.93 -1.56 -5.19
CA PHE A 135 15.79 -1.27 -4.34
C PHE A 135 16.18 -0.39 -3.14
N THR A 136 15.39 0.64 -2.90
CA THR A 136 15.42 1.43 -1.66
C THR A 136 14.65 0.70 -0.57
N LEU A 137 15.29 0.43 0.57
CA LEU A 137 14.60 -0.14 1.73
C LEU A 137 13.67 0.92 2.36
N ARG A 138 12.43 0.55 2.68
CA ARG A 138 11.55 1.29 3.57
C ARG A 138 11.33 0.53 4.86
N SER A 139 11.69 1.14 5.98
CA SER A 139 11.54 0.52 7.30
C SER A 139 11.19 1.60 8.34
N GLY A 140 11.26 1.31 9.63
CA GLY A 140 11.01 2.37 10.61
C GLY A 140 11.62 2.22 11.99
N GLY A 141 12.83 1.68 12.02
CA GLY A 141 13.75 1.87 13.13
C GLY A 141 13.39 1.12 14.41
N ALA A 142 12.42 0.20 14.37
CA ALA A 142 12.17 -0.69 15.51
C ALA A 142 13.28 -1.73 15.69
N ASP A 143 13.36 -2.32 16.88
CA ASP A 143 14.24 -3.46 17.12
C ASP A 143 13.75 -4.71 16.38
N GLY A 144 14.64 -5.68 16.17
CA GLY A 144 14.33 -6.91 15.43
C GLY A 144 14.37 -6.70 13.92
N ALA A 145 13.28 -7.03 13.23
CA ALA A 145 13.22 -7.06 11.75
C ALA A 145 13.63 -5.74 11.10
N ASP A 146 13.06 -4.60 11.53
CA ASP A 146 13.40 -3.28 11.00
C ASP A 146 14.92 -3.02 11.09
N SER A 147 15.54 -3.30 12.24
CA SER A 147 16.98 -3.15 12.44
C SER A 147 17.82 -4.10 11.59
N ALA A 148 17.36 -5.33 11.34
CA ALA A 148 18.05 -6.30 10.50
C ALA A 148 18.07 -5.88 9.03
N PHE A 149 16.92 -5.45 8.49
CA PHE A 149 16.85 -4.92 7.13
C PHE A 149 17.74 -3.67 6.98
N ASN A 150 17.66 -2.71 7.91
CA ASN A 150 18.46 -1.49 7.86
C ASN A 150 19.97 -1.74 7.88
N LYS A 151 20.43 -2.82 8.53
CA LYS A 151 21.86 -3.19 8.54
C LYS A 151 22.36 -3.75 7.21
N GLY A 152 21.47 -4.24 6.36
CA GLY A 152 21.84 -4.86 5.09
C GLY A 152 21.65 -3.96 3.88
N ALA A 153 20.87 -2.89 3.98
CA ALA A 153 20.67 -1.93 2.90
C ALA A 153 21.61 -0.73 3.05
N SER A 154 22.16 -0.24 1.93
CA SER A 154 22.93 1.02 1.91
C SER A 154 22.02 2.23 1.66
N ASN A 155 20.93 2.04 0.92
CA ASN A 155 19.91 3.06 0.68
C ASN A 155 18.61 2.72 1.41
N ALA A 156 18.24 3.53 2.40
CA ALA A 156 17.07 3.29 3.24
C ALA A 156 16.29 4.56 3.63
N GLU A 157 14.98 4.50 3.50
CA GLU A 157 14.02 5.43 4.09
C GLU A 157 13.54 4.86 5.44
N VAL A 158 14.06 5.41 6.53
CA VAL A 158 13.69 4.99 7.88
C VAL A 158 12.63 5.92 8.45
N PHE A 159 11.36 5.52 8.39
CA PHE A 159 10.25 6.30 8.92
C PHE A 159 10.13 6.11 10.43
N LEU A 160 10.34 7.15 11.23
CA LEU A 160 10.22 7.07 12.69
C LEU A 160 8.84 7.55 13.16
N PRO A 161 8.36 7.02 14.30
CA PRO A 161 7.10 7.46 14.90
C PRO A 161 7.24 8.80 15.65
N TRP A 162 8.45 9.17 16.06
CA TRP A 162 8.80 10.46 16.68
C TRP A 162 10.32 10.67 16.63
N PRO A 163 10.81 11.92 16.78
CA PRO A 163 12.22 12.24 16.74
C PRO A 163 13.02 11.48 17.80
N GLY A 164 14.13 10.84 17.37
CA GLY A 164 15.01 10.10 18.26
C GLY A 164 14.50 8.72 18.68
N PHE A 165 13.45 8.19 18.05
CA PHE A 165 12.97 6.82 18.30
C PHE A 165 14.13 5.81 18.15
N ASN A 166 14.32 4.97 19.17
CA ASN A 166 15.44 4.02 19.26
C ASN A 166 16.83 4.66 19.06
N LYS A 167 17.00 5.92 19.46
CA LYS A 167 18.24 6.72 19.29
C LYS A 167 18.65 6.92 17.82
N GLN A 168 17.74 6.67 16.88
CA GLN A 168 17.97 6.86 15.46
C GLN A 168 17.67 8.30 15.06
N LYS A 169 18.40 8.78 14.04
CA LYS A 169 18.12 10.04 13.36
C LYS A 169 17.66 9.73 11.94
N SER A 170 16.61 10.38 11.51
CA SER A 170 16.07 10.28 10.15
C SER A 170 15.48 11.63 9.77
N VAL A 171 15.46 11.95 8.48
CA VAL A 171 14.69 13.08 7.96
C VAL A 171 13.18 12.82 8.02
N TYR A 172 12.79 11.55 8.13
CA TYR A 172 11.41 11.10 8.28
C TYR A 172 11.11 10.79 9.75
N ASP A 173 11.26 11.79 10.60
CA ASP A 173 11.25 11.58 12.05
C ASP A 173 9.86 11.53 12.70
N SER A 174 8.80 11.86 11.94
CA SER A 174 7.43 11.92 12.43
C SER A 174 6.42 11.57 11.31
N PRO A 175 5.31 10.87 11.60
CA PRO A 175 4.27 10.61 10.61
C PRO A 175 3.48 11.86 10.23
N SER A 176 3.10 11.96 8.96
CA SER A 176 2.17 12.99 8.47
C SER A 176 0.75 12.85 9.06
N LEU A 177 -0.03 13.92 9.08
CA LEU A 177 -1.43 13.88 9.51
C LEU A 177 -2.27 12.93 8.63
N GLU A 178 -1.96 12.88 7.34
CA GLU A 178 -2.56 11.98 6.36
C GLU A 178 -2.27 10.52 6.73
N ALA A 179 -1.07 10.20 7.19
CA ALA A 179 -0.73 8.87 7.67
C ALA A 179 -1.53 8.48 8.92
N TYR A 180 -1.78 9.42 9.83
CA TYR A 180 -2.67 9.18 10.97
C TYR A 180 -4.11 8.89 10.52
N ARG A 181 -4.63 9.64 9.55
CA ARG A 181 -5.98 9.40 8.99
C ARG A 181 -6.07 8.02 8.32
N LEU A 182 -5.06 7.66 7.54
CA LEU A 182 -4.99 6.38 6.86
C LEU A 182 -4.88 5.22 7.85
N ALA A 183 -4.02 5.33 8.85
CA ALA A 183 -3.88 4.31 9.88
C ALA A 183 -5.17 4.16 10.71
N ALA A 184 -5.85 5.26 11.03
CA ALA A 184 -7.14 5.23 11.72
C ALA A 184 -8.21 4.49 10.92
N TYR A 185 -8.20 4.62 9.58
CA TYR A 185 -9.12 3.91 8.69
C TYR A 185 -8.87 2.40 8.67
N PHE A 186 -7.61 1.97 8.59
CA PHE A 186 -7.25 0.54 8.48
C PHE A 186 -7.14 -0.20 9.82
N HIS A 187 -7.02 0.51 10.94
CA HIS A 187 -6.87 -0.10 12.25
C HIS A 187 -8.24 -0.46 12.88
N PRO A 188 -8.48 -1.72 13.30
CA PRO A 188 -9.79 -2.18 13.76
C PRO A 188 -10.27 -1.53 15.06
N ALA A 189 -9.36 -1.00 15.87
CA ALA A 189 -9.65 -0.45 17.20
C ALA A 189 -8.88 0.85 17.48
N TRP A 190 -8.77 1.75 16.48
CA TRP A 190 -7.89 2.93 16.54
C TRP A 190 -8.06 3.79 17.80
N LYS A 191 -9.32 4.06 18.18
CA LYS A 191 -9.66 4.90 19.34
C LYS A 191 -9.21 4.30 20.69
N ARG A 192 -8.87 3.01 20.74
CA ARG A 192 -8.38 2.31 21.95
C ARG A 192 -6.86 2.36 22.09
N LEU A 193 -6.14 2.83 21.07
CA LEU A 193 -4.68 2.90 21.09
C LEU A 193 -4.19 4.12 21.87
N LYS A 194 -3.08 3.96 22.59
CA LYS A 194 -2.33 5.09 23.17
C LYS A 194 -1.73 5.96 22.06
N PRO A 195 -1.53 7.27 22.26
CA PRO A 195 -0.97 8.16 21.23
C PRO A 195 0.39 7.69 20.65
N SER A 196 1.27 7.15 21.49
CA SER A 196 2.55 6.58 21.02
C SER A 196 2.36 5.35 20.13
N VAL A 197 1.35 4.52 20.40
CA VAL A 197 1.02 3.37 19.55
C VAL A 197 0.35 3.83 18.26
N GLN A 198 -0.49 4.86 18.31
CA GLN A 198 -1.03 5.51 17.10
C GLN A 198 0.09 6.05 16.22
N SER A 199 1.12 6.65 16.80
CA SER A 199 2.30 7.15 16.05
C SER A 199 3.05 6.00 15.36
N LEU A 200 3.26 4.88 16.06
CA LEU A 200 3.85 3.67 15.49
C LEU A 200 3.03 3.10 14.32
N MET A 201 1.70 3.11 14.45
CA MET A 201 0.77 2.64 13.42
C MET A 201 0.72 3.60 12.22
N ALA A 202 0.67 4.91 12.45
CA ALA A 202 0.69 5.93 11.40
C ALA A 202 1.98 5.86 10.57
N ARG A 203 3.13 5.73 11.24
CA ARG A 203 4.43 5.51 10.58
C ARG A 203 4.39 4.35 9.59
N ASN A 204 3.70 3.25 9.91
CA ASN A 204 3.64 2.08 9.04
C ASN A 204 3.01 2.36 7.67
N CYS A 205 2.15 3.38 7.56
CA CYS A 205 1.61 3.82 6.28
C CYS A 205 2.71 4.30 5.33
N HIS A 206 3.70 5.02 5.84
CA HIS A 206 4.83 5.50 5.05
C HIS A 206 5.77 4.38 4.61
N GLN A 207 5.87 3.28 5.37
CA GLN A 207 6.65 2.12 4.95
C GLN A 207 6.08 1.49 3.67
N VAL A 208 4.75 1.51 3.52
CA VAL A 208 4.04 0.92 2.38
C VAL A 208 3.91 1.89 1.21
N LEU A 209 3.66 3.17 1.47
CA LEU A 209 3.31 4.16 0.42
C LEU A 209 4.34 5.30 0.25
N GLY A 210 5.47 5.22 0.94
CA GLY A 210 6.52 6.23 0.92
C GLY A 210 6.19 7.50 1.72
N ALA A 211 7.13 8.45 1.75
CA ALA A 211 7.02 9.70 2.49
C ALA A 211 5.79 10.53 2.09
N ASN A 212 5.42 10.50 0.82
CA ASN A 212 4.31 11.28 0.25
C ASN A 212 2.96 10.52 0.24
N LEU A 213 2.92 9.27 0.73
CA LEU A 213 1.78 8.35 0.68
C LEU A 213 1.20 8.10 -0.73
N ARG A 214 2.02 8.29 -1.76
CA ARG A 214 1.68 8.11 -3.19
C ARG A 214 2.73 7.36 -3.99
N SER A 215 3.82 6.94 -3.34
CA SER A 215 4.91 6.20 -3.96
C SER A 215 4.88 4.78 -3.39
N PRO A 216 3.94 3.92 -3.84
CA PRO A 216 3.82 2.57 -3.30
C PRO A 216 5.15 1.81 -3.39
N SER A 217 5.45 1.03 -2.36
CA SER A 217 6.50 0.01 -2.43
C SER A 217 6.09 -1.05 -3.44
N ASP A 218 7.05 -1.59 -4.17
CA ASP A 218 6.87 -2.66 -5.15
C ASP A 218 6.41 -3.96 -4.49
N PHE A 219 6.91 -4.24 -3.30
CA PHE A 219 6.48 -5.34 -2.46
C PHE A 219 6.80 -5.10 -0.98
N VAL A 220 6.22 -5.92 -0.12
CA VAL A 220 6.51 -5.98 1.31
C VAL A 220 7.19 -7.31 1.62
N VAL A 221 8.36 -7.27 2.24
CA VAL A 221 8.97 -8.44 2.88
C VAL A 221 8.82 -8.28 4.38
N CYS A 222 8.19 -9.25 5.02
CA CYS A 222 8.00 -9.17 6.46
C CYS A 222 8.17 -10.50 7.20
N TRP A 223 8.10 -10.44 8.53
CA TRP A 223 7.90 -11.61 9.36
C TRP A 223 6.90 -11.31 10.46
N THR A 224 5.89 -12.17 10.59
CA THR A 224 4.95 -12.16 11.72
C THR A 224 4.81 -13.57 12.27
N LEU A 225 4.37 -13.67 13.53
CA LEU A 225 4.31 -14.97 14.21
C LEU A 225 3.34 -15.95 13.53
N ASP A 226 2.28 -15.41 12.93
CA ASP A 226 1.20 -16.13 12.24
C ASP A 226 1.35 -16.21 10.72
N GLY A 227 2.39 -15.63 10.13
CA GLY A 227 2.60 -15.69 8.68
C GLY A 227 1.57 -14.93 7.84
N ALA A 228 0.89 -13.94 8.40
CA ALA A 228 -0.15 -13.18 7.69
C ALA A 228 0.42 -12.42 6.47
N GLU A 229 -0.30 -12.48 5.35
CA GLU A 229 0.03 -11.80 4.09
C GLU A 229 -1.12 -10.95 3.53
N THR A 230 -2.35 -11.14 4.02
CA THR A 230 -3.54 -10.38 3.62
C THR A 230 -4.27 -9.80 4.82
N ARG A 231 -5.17 -8.83 4.61
CA ARG A 231 -5.98 -8.21 5.66
C ARG A 231 -6.79 -9.24 6.44
N GLN A 232 -7.33 -10.26 5.76
CA GLN A 232 -8.18 -11.32 6.31
C GLN A 232 -7.37 -12.35 7.08
N SER A 233 -6.13 -12.62 6.68
CA SER A 233 -5.25 -13.59 7.36
C SER A 233 -4.69 -13.09 8.69
N ARG A 234 -4.86 -11.80 9.02
CA ARG A 234 -4.32 -11.21 10.25
C ARG A 234 -5.01 -11.73 11.49
N THR A 235 -4.21 -11.99 12.52
CA THR A 235 -4.67 -12.33 13.87
C THR A 235 -4.07 -11.36 14.90
N GLN A 236 -4.35 -11.57 16.18
CA GLN A 236 -3.66 -10.83 17.24
C GLN A 236 -2.13 -11.06 17.21
N ALA A 237 -1.70 -12.24 16.73
CA ALA A 237 -0.29 -12.60 16.64
C ALA A 237 0.46 -11.88 15.49
N THR A 238 -0.25 -11.28 14.54
CA THR A 238 0.36 -10.42 13.51
C THR A 238 1.02 -9.19 14.14
N GLY A 239 0.45 -8.69 15.25
CA GLY A 239 0.95 -7.53 15.97
C GLY A 239 0.92 -6.23 15.15
N GLY A 240 1.86 -5.33 15.45
CA GLY A 240 1.92 -3.99 14.84
C GLY A 240 2.12 -3.98 13.32
N THR A 241 2.74 -5.03 12.76
CA THR A 241 2.92 -5.22 11.30
C THR A 241 1.59 -5.38 10.57
N GLY A 242 0.55 -5.81 11.28
CA GLY A 242 -0.76 -6.07 10.68
C GLY A 242 -1.38 -4.87 9.98
N LEU A 243 -1.10 -3.63 10.42
CA LEU A 243 -1.61 -2.46 9.70
C LEU A 243 -0.96 -2.30 8.32
N ALA A 244 0.36 -2.47 8.24
CA ALA A 244 1.09 -2.41 6.97
C ALA A 244 0.62 -3.50 6.00
N ILE A 245 0.42 -4.73 6.49
CA ILE A 245 -0.11 -5.84 5.70
C ILE A 245 -1.51 -5.51 5.14
N ALA A 246 -2.41 -4.98 5.97
CA ALA A 246 -3.75 -4.63 5.51
C ALA A 246 -3.78 -3.47 4.52
N LEU A 247 -2.86 -2.50 4.66
CA LEU A 247 -2.71 -1.42 3.71
C LEU A 247 -2.13 -1.93 2.39
N ALA A 248 -1.07 -2.74 2.43
CA ALA A 248 -0.45 -3.34 1.26
C ALA A 248 -1.46 -4.19 0.47
N ASP A 249 -2.20 -5.06 1.16
CA ASP A 249 -3.28 -5.87 0.59
C ASP A 249 -4.37 -5.00 -0.07
N SER A 250 -4.81 -3.93 0.61
CA SER A 250 -5.77 -2.98 0.03
C SER A 250 -5.22 -2.20 -1.17
N CYS A 251 -3.89 -2.08 -1.28
CA CYS A 251 -3.21 -1.45 -2.40
C CYS A 251 -2.73 -2.45 -3.46
N ARG A 252 -3.04 -3.76 -3.30
CA ARG A 252 -2.53 -4.85 -4.15
C ARG A 252 -1.01 -4.93 -4.23
N ILE A 253 -0.32 -4.45 -3.20
CA ILE A 253 1.12 -4.61 -3.05
C ILE A 253 1.37 -6.02 -2.48
N PRO A 254 2.13 -6.88 -3.17
CA PRO A 254 2.36 -8.25 -2.72
C PRO A 254 3.15 -8.27 -1.41
N VAL A 255 2.72 -9.16 -0.51
CA VAL A 255 3.35 -9.37 0.80
C VAL A 255 3.99 -10.76 0.84
N PHE A 256 5.28 -10.81 1.12
CA PHE A 256 6.05 -12.03 1.30
C PHE A 256 6.44 -12.15 2.78
N ASN A 257 5.75 -13.01 3.51
CA ASN A 257 6.02 -13.21 4.93
C ASN A 257 6.98 -14.39 5.13
N LEU A 258 8.19 -14.10 5.59
CA LEU A 258 9.30 -15.05 5.76
C LEU A 258 9.02 -16.16 6.81
N LYS A 259 7.89 -16.09 7.52
CA LYS A 259 7.39 -17.21 8.32
C LYS A 259 6.86 -18.35 7.43
N ASN A 260 6.36 -18.03 6.24
CA ASN A 260 5.83 -18.99 5.28
C ASN A 260 6.99 -19.62 4.50
N PRO A 261 7.05 -20.95 4.38
CA PRO A 261 8.21 -21.65 3.82
C PRO A 261 8.42 -21.37 2.33
N ASP A 262 7.38 -20.99 1.60
CA ASP A 262 7.40 -20.71 0.17
C ASP A 262 7.63 -19.23 -0.17
N ALA A 263 7.65 -18.33 0.83
CA ALA A 263 7.70 -16.89 0.63
C ALA A 263 8.90 -16.44 -0.22
N MET A 264 10.06 -17.06 -0.02
CA MET A 264 11.26 -16.74 -0.81
C MET A 264 11.18 -17.20 -2.26
N ALA A 265 10.56 -18.35 -2.52
CA ALA A 265 10.33 -18.81 -3.88
C ALA A 265 9.39 -17.85 -4.62
N ARG A 266 8.30 -17.44 -3.96
CA ARG A 266 7.35 -16.46 -4.52
C ARG A 266 7.98 -15.09 -4.72
N LEU A 267 8.78 -14.58 -3.78
CA LEU A 267 9.49 -13.31 -3.93
C LEU A 267 10.45 -13.36 -5.12
N LYS A 268 11.22 -14.44 -5.26
CA LYS A 268 12.13 -14.63 -6.39
C LYS A 268 11.37 -14.61 -7.72
N THR A 269 10.30 -15.40 -7.83
CA THR A 269 9.46 -15.44 -9.04
C THR A 269 8.85 -14.08 -9.35
N HIS A 270 8.40 -13.34 -8.33
CA HIS A 270 7.90 -11.98 -8.51
C HIS A 270 8.98 -11.06 -9.05
N ILE A 271 10.20 -11.09 -8.50
CA ILE A 271 11.29 -10.24 -9.02
C ILE A 271 11.62 -10.60 -10.48
N GLU A 272 11.77 -11.89 -10.80
CA GLU A 272 12.11 -12.36 -12.14
C GLU A 272 11.03 -12.05 -13.19
N SER A 273 9.75 -11.91 -12.78
CA SER A 273 8.64 -11.62 -13.69
C SER A 273 8.44 -10.13 -13.98
N HIS A 274 9.24 -9.23 -13.38
CA HIS A 274 9.12 -7.77 -13.53
C HIS A 274 10.42 -7.22 -14.13
N PRO A 275 10.52 -7.14 -15.47
CA PRO A 275 11.71 -6.67 -16.19
C PRO A 275 12.23 -5.31 -15.72
N GLU A 276 11.37 -4.44 -15.23
CA GLU A 276 11.67 -3.12 -14.70
C GLU A 276 12.51 -3.14 -13.41
N TYR A 277 12.54 -4.26 -12.68
CA TYR A 277 13.39 -4.42 -11.49
C TYR A 277 14.85 -4.75 -11.83
N HIS A 278 15.14 -5.04 -13.09
CA HIS A 278 16.49 -5.36 -13.53
C HIS A 278 17.17 -4.11 -14.06
N PRO A 279 18.41 -3.80 -13.63
CA PRO A 279 19.18 -2.71 -14.18
C PRO A 279 19.23 -2.87 -15.71
N LYS A 280 18.85 -1.83 -16.46
CA LYS A 280 19.06 -1.81 -17.91
C LYS A 280 20.54 -2.09 -18.12
N GLN A 281 20.88 -3.20 -18.77
CA GLN A 281 22.26 -3.45 -19.18
C GLN A 281 22.70 -2.20 -19.94
N THR A 282 23.62 -1.43 -19.38
CA THR A 282 24.34 -0.42 -20.13
C THR A 282 24.99 -1.18 -21.26
N LEU A 283 24.48 -1.00 -22.49
CA LEU A 283 25.17 -1.41 -23.69
C LEU A 283 26.55 -0.75 -23.60
N GLY A 284 27.55 -1.53 -23.21
CA GLY A 284 28.93 -1.09 -23.16
C GLY A 284 29.33 -0.66 -24.56
N GLY A 285 29.75 0.61 -24.68
CA GLY A 285 30.51 1.09 -25.83
C GLY A 285 31.94 0.57 -25.81
#